data_AF-A0A8H4SP97-F1
#
_entry.id   AF-A0A8H4SP97-F1
#
_cell.length_a   1.000
_cell.length_b   1.000
_cell.length_c   1.000
_cell.angle_alpha   90.00
_cell.angle_beta   90.00
_cell.angle_gamma   90.00
#
_symmetry.space_group_name_H-M   'P 1'
#
loop_
_entity.id
_entity.type
_entity.pdbx_description
1 polymer ?
#
loop_
_entity_poly.entity_id
_entity_poly.type
_entity_poly.pdbx_seq_one_letter_code
_entity_poly.pdbx_strand_id
1 'polypeptide(L)'
;MSEKGPLPGSALPDPPTYEDATATTATTTITTITRPNQPRPPFPLALPILNQLRTKRVILASQSPRRKQIMSYLGLPNLEIIPCTEPEDFPKTMGPIDYVLATATKKAQTIYRQEVDNAEKGEPGLILAADTIVVDTAHGGAILEKPRSEAHHVAMLKDLRDAGRHVVYTAI
;
A
#
# COMPACT_ATOMS: atom_id res chain seq x y z
N MET A 1 -40.88 -31.00 16.96
CA MET A 1 -39.94 -29.86 16.95
C MET A 1 -38.67 -30.36 16.28
N SER A 2 -38.50 -30.07 14.99
CA SER A 2 -37.46 -30.68 14.17
C SER A 2 -36.12 -29.98 14.40
N GLU A 3 -35.12 -30.77 14.77
CA GLU A 3 -33.71 -30.35 14.90
C GLU A 3 -33.15 -29.90 13.53
N LYS A 4 -32.56 -28.71 13.50
CA LYS A 4 -31.78 -28.21 12.37
C LYS A 4 -30.38 -28.82 12.49
N GLY A 5 -30.06 -29.75 11.59
CA GLY A 5 -28.70 -30.30 11.46
C GLY A 5 -27.68 -29.24 11.01
N PRO A 6 -26.36 -29.49 11.19
CA PRO A 6 -25.32 -28.53 10.89
C PRO A 6 -25.21 -28.30 9.37
N LEU A 7 -25.05 -27.04 8.96
CA LEU A 7 -24.75 -26.67 7.58
C LEU A 7 -23.38 -27.25 7.19
N PRO A 8 -23.23 -27.84 5.98
CA PRO A 8 -21.95 -28.36 5.53
C PRO A 8 -20.95 -27.21 5.37
N GLY A 9 -19.84 -27.29 6.11
CA GLY A 9 -18.72 -26.38 6.00
C GLY A 9 -18.01 -26.56 4.67
N SER A 10 -18.45 -25.85 3.62
CA SER A 10 -17.54 -25.52 2.53
C SER A 10 -16.57 -24.49 3.11
N ALA A 11 -15.34 -24.91 3.39
CA ALA A 11 -14.25 -23.99 3.63
C ALA A 11 -14.21 -23.05 2.42
N LEU A 12 -14.61 -21.79 2.61
CA LEU A 12 -14.38 -20.76 1.61
C LEU A 12 -12.88 -20.76 1.35
N PRO A 13 -12.43 -20.75 0.09
CA PRO A 13 -11.01 -20.64 -0.19
C PRO A 13 -10.48 -19.40 0.51
N ASP A 14 -9.28 -19.51 1.08
CA ASP A 14 -8.62 -18.36 1.69
C ASP A 14 -8.66 -17.19 0.70
N PRO A 15 -8.99 -15.97 1.17
CA PRO A 15 -8.99 -14.82 0.29
C PRO A 15 -7.62 -14.74 -0.38
N PRO A 16 -7.56 -14.50 -1.71
CA PRO A 16 -6.30 -14.47 -2.44
C PRO A 16 -5.36 -13.51 -1.74
N THR A 17 -4.11 -13.93 -1.53
CA THR A 17 -3.13 -13.01 -0.98
C THR A 17 -2.96 -11.87 -1.97
N TYR A 18 -2.52 -10.71 -1.47
CA TYR A 18 -2.26 -9.57 -2.33
C TYR A 18 -1.32 -9.94 -3.48
N GLU A 19 -0.33 -10.80 -3.21
CA GLU A 19 0.67 -11.24 -4.18
C GLU A 19 0.07 -12.16 -5.26
N ASP A 20 -0.89 -13.02 -4.92
CA ASP A 20 -1.58 -13.91 -5.88
C ASP A 20 -2.37 -13.12 -6.95
N ALA A 21 -2.94 -11.98 -6.55
CA ALA A 21 -3.59 -11.06 -7.49
C ALA A 21 -2.58 -10.44 -8.49
N THR A 22 -1.32 -10.29 -8.07
CA THR A 22 -0.25 -9.72 -8.90
C THR A 22 0.42 -10.74 -9.83
N ALA A 23 0.63 -11.99 -9.38
CA ALA A 23 1.27 -13.04 -10.17
C ALA A 23 0.46 -13.42 -11.42
N THR A 24 -0.88 -13.36 -11.32
CA THR A 24 -1.78 -13.55 -12.47
C THR A 24 -1.55 -12.49 -13.57
N THR A 25 -1.01 -11.33 -13.22
CA THR A 25 -0.81 -10.21 -14.16
C THR A 25 0.56 -10.24 -14.84
N ALA A 26 1.59 -10.81 -14.21
CA ALA A 26 2.96 -10.78 -14.70
C ALA A 26 3.34 -11.90 -15.69
N THR A 27 2.61 -13.02 -15.73
CA THR A 27 2.99 -14.21 -16.54
C THR A 27 1.97 -14.56 -17.63
N THR A 28 1.18 -13.62 -18.13
CA THR A 28 0.23 -13.94 -19.22
C THR A 28 0.95 -13.92 -20.57
N THR A 29 1.57 -15.05 -20.92
CA THR A 29 1.55 -15.54 -22.30
C THR A 29 0.09 -15.51 -22.76
N ILE A 30 -0.16 -14.95 -23.95
CA ILE A 30 -1.49 -14.75 -24.51
C ILE A 30 -2.25 -16.09 -24.53
N THR A 31 -3.12 -16.31 -23.54
CA THR A 31 -4.17 -17.32 -23.62
C THR A 31 -5.40 -16.74 -22.93
N THR A 32 -6.37 -16.42 -23.77
CA THR A 32 -7.59 -15.69 -23.48
C THR A 32 -8.46 -16.48 -22.50
N ILE A 33 -8.43 -16.12 -21.21
CA ILE A 33 -9.51 -16.46 -20.27
C ILE A 33 -10.16 -15.16 -19.81
N THR A 34 -11.29 -14.87 -20.43
CA THR A 34 -12.10 -13.68 -20.24
C THR A 34 -12.78 -13.74 -18.86
N ARG A 35 -12.27 -13.05 -17.85
CA ARG A 35 -13.08 -12.68 -16.67
C ARG A 35 -13.97 -11.49 -17.07
N PRO A 36 -15.30 -11.60 -17.00
CA PRO A 36 -16.15 -10.47 -17.32
C PRO A 36 -16.08 -9.47 -16.15
N ASN A 37 -15.81 -8.22 -16.49
CA ASN A 37 -16.21 -7.04 -15.71
C ASN A 37 -15.29 -6.48 -14.60
N GLN A 38 -13.96 -6.61 -14.69
CA GLN A 38 -13.08 -5.65 -14.01
C GLN A 38 -12.61 -4.58 -15.00
N PRO A 39 -12.88 -3.28 -14.76
CA PRO A 39 -12.32 -2.22 -15.60
C PRO A 39 -10.81 -2.26 -15.46
N ARG A 40 -10.14 -2.75 -16.50
CA ARG A 40 -8.68 -2.61 -16.63
C ARG A 40 -8.43 -1.10 -16.69
N PRO A 41 -7.61 -0.52 -15.79
CA PRO A 41 -7.22 0.87 -15.97
C PRO A 41 -6.60 1.00 -17.36
N PRO A 42 -6.90 2.09 -18.09
CA PRO A 42 -6.36 2.27 -19.42
C PRO A 42 -4.83 2.24 -19.35
N PHE A 43 -4.22 1.84 -20.47
CA PHE A 43 -2.82 2.04 -20.87
C PHE A 43 -2.07 3.14 -20.08
N PRO A 44 -0.76 3.00 -19.85
CA PRO A 44 -0.01 3.87 -18.93
C PRO A 44 -0.40 5.32 -19.12
N LEU A 45 -0.80 5.97 -18.01
CA LEU A 45 -1.31 7.33 -18.00
C LEU A 45 -0.51 8.20 -18.99
N ALA A 46 -1.19 8.80 -19.97
CA ALA A 46 -0.54 9.59 -21.02
C ALA A 46 -0.13 10.98 -20.49
N LEU A 47 0.67 10.99 -19.42
CA LEU A 47 1.17 12.21 -18.79
C LEU A 47 2.57 12.49 -19.34
N PRO A 48 2.85 13.71 -19.87
CA PRO A 48 4.17 14.06 -20.41
C PRO A 48 5.33 13.80 -19.44
N ILE A 49 5.09 13.99 -18.14
CA ILE A 49 6.09 13.74 -17.09
C ILE A 49 6.54 12.28 -17.03
N LEU A 50 5.65 11.32 -17.35
CA LEU A 50 5.99 9.90 -17.33
C LEU A 50 6.97 9.53 -18.44
N ASN A 51 6.97 10.24 -19.58
CA ASN A 51 7.98 10.04 -20.61
C ASN A 51 9.39 10.40 -20.11
N GLN A 52 9.51 11.46 -19.29
CA GLN A 52 10.78 11.84 -18.68
C GLN A 52 11.20 10.83 -17.61
N LEU A 53 10.26 10.40 -16.76
CA LEU A 53 10.55 9.45 -15.68
C LEU A 53 10.93 8.05 -16.20
N ARG A 54 10.49 7.66 -17.41
CA ARG A 54 10.87 6.38 -18.01
C ARG A 54 12.37 6.22 -18.27
N THR A 55 13.11 7.32 -18.41
CA THR A 55 14.57 7.30 -18.60
C THR A 55 15.33 7.52 -17.29
N LYS A 56 14.64 7.71 -16.17
CA LYS A 56 15.22 7.96 -14.86
C LYS A 56 15.11 6.73 -13.97
N ARG A 57 16.03 6.63 -13.01
CA ARG A 57 15.96 5.68 -11.91
C ARG A 57 14.87 6.13 -10.93
N VAL A 58 13.83 5.33 -10.72
CA VAL A 58 12.71 5.67 -9.83
C VAL A 58 12.64 4.65 -8.69
N ILE A 59 12.57 5.11 -7.45
CA ILE A 59 12.51 4.24 -6.28
C ILE A 59 11.15 4.40 -5.59
N LEU A 60 10.46 3.28 -5.33
CA LEU A 60 9.34 3.22 -4.40
C LEU A 60 9.84 2.79 -3.02
N ALA A 61 9.83 3.73 -2.08
CA ALA A 61 10.21 3.57 -0.68
C ALA A 61 9.10 2.91 0.16
N SER A 62 8.51 1.81 -0.32
CA SER A 62 7.36 1.17 0.33
C SER A 62 7.35 -0.35 0.27
N GLN A 63 7.07 -0.98 1.42
CA GLN A 63 6.77 -2.41 1.50
C GLN A 63 5.35 -2.76 1.05
N SER A 64 4.46 -1.76 0.92
CA SER A 64 3.04 -2.00 0.65
C SER A 64 2.83 -2.69 -0.70
N PRO A 65 2.29 -3.91 -0.72
CA PRO A 65 1.95 -4.59 -1.97
C PRO A 65 0.97 -3.74 -2.81
N ARG A 66 0.06 -3.02 -2.13
CA ARG A 66 -0.86 -2.06 -2.76
C ARG A 66 -0.19 -0.97 -3.56
N ARG A 67 0.85 -0.36 -3.01
CA ARG A 67 1.57 0.71 -3.70
C ARG A 67 2.40 0.15 -4.86
N LYS A 68 2.97 -1.05 -4.72
CA LYS A 68 3.65 -1.74 -5.84
C LYS A 68 2.70 -1.96 -7.02
N GLN A 69 1.49 -2.44 -6.76
CA GLN A 69 0.49 -2.62 -7.83
C GLN A 69 0.12 -1.28 -8.46
N ILE A 70 -0.13 -0.23 -7.68
CA ILE A 70 -0.47 1.08 -8.25
C ILE A 70 0.68 1.60 -9.14
N MET A 71 1.94 1.43 -8.70
CA MET A 71 3.11 1.83 -9.50
C MET A 71 3.30 1.02 -10.77
N SER A 72 2.89 -0.26 -10.79
CA SER A 72 2.94 -1.08 -12.01
C SER A 72 2.11 -0.48 -13.16
N TYR A 73 1.04 0.25 -12.87
CA TYR A 73 0.21 0.90 -13.88
C TYR A 73 0.87 2.12 -14.53
N LEU A 74 1.93 2.67 -13.94
CA LEU A 74 2.62 3.85 -14.49
C LEU A 74 3.57 3.50 -15.65
N GLY A 75 3.92 2.21 -15.82
CA GLY A 75 4.79 1.76 -16.90
C GLY A 75 6.19 2.39 -16.84
N LEU A 76 6.76 2.45 -15.64
CA LEU A 76 8.13 2.94 -15.40
C LEU A 76 9.09 1.74 -15.46
N PRO A 77 9.96 1.63 -16.49
CA PRO A 77 10.82 0.46 -16.70
C PRO A 77 11.91 0.32 -15.64
N ASN A 78 12.37 1.45 -15.07
CA ASN A 78 13.46 1.49 -14.09
C ASN A 78 12.93 1.75 -12.67
N LEU A 79 11.80 1.11 -12.32
CA LEU A 79 11.20 1.19 -10.99
C LEU A 79 11.85 0.18 -10.05
N GLU A 80 12.46 0.65 -8.98
CA GLU A 80 13.03 -0.16 -7.90
C GLU A 80 12.15 -0.10 -6.66
N ILE A 81 12.03 -1.22 -5.94
CA ILE A 81 11.36 -1.28 -4.65
C ILE A 81 12.43 -1.36 -3.57
N ILE A 82 12.65 -0.26 -2.85
CA ILE A 82 13.61 -0.21 -1.74
C ILE A 82 12.86 0.24 -0.50
N PRO A 83 12.33 -0.69 0.31
CA PRO A 83 11.50 -0.31 1.45
C PRO A 83 12.30 0.34 2.57
N CYS A 84 11.75 1.41 3.15
CA CYS A 84 12.25 1.94 4.41
C CYS A 84 11.86 1.00 5.58
N THR A 85 12.83 0.69 6.45
CA THR A 85 12.67 -0.16 7.64
C THR A 85 12.67 0.62 8.96
N GLU A 86 12.75 1.96 8.89
CA GLU A 86 12.73 2.82 10.06
C GLU A 86 11.40 2.73 10.81
N PRO A 87 11.41 2.81 12.16
CA PRO A 87 10.20 2.83 12.96
C PRO A 87 9.36 4.09 12.71
N GLU A 88 8.05 3.90 12.74
CA GLU A 88 7.01 4.93 12.66
C GLU A 88 6.68 5.42 14.09
N ASP A 89 7.67 6.01 14.76
CA ASP A 89 7.69 6.27 16.20
C ASP A 89 7.58 7.75 16.59
N PHE A 90 7.10 8.56 15.65
CA PHE A 90 6.86 9.97 15.87
C PHE A 90 5.85 10.21 17.03
N PRO A 91 5.97 11.32 17.78
CA PRO A 91 5.04 11.60 18.88
C PRO A 91 3.59 11.67 18.41
N LYS A 92 2.72 10.84 19.01
CA LYS A 92 1.26 10.85 18.76
C LYS A 92 0.55 12.10 19.28
N THR A 93 1.27 12.97 19.97
CA THR A 93 0.83 14.33 20.32
C THR A 93 0.77 15.25 19.11
N MET A 94 1.45 14.90 18.00
CA MET A 94 1.30 15.59 16.73
C MET A 94 -0.08 15.33 16.13
N GLY A 95 -0.61 16.33 15.42
CA GLY A 95 -1.85 16.15 14.67
C GLY A 95 -1.69 15.04 13.62
N PRO A 96 -2.78 14.33 13.24
CA PRO A 96 -2.70 13.23 12.29
C PRO A 96 -2.02 13.58 10.96
N ILE A 97 -2.26 14.79 10.45
CA ILE A 97 -1.66 15.29 9.20
C ILE A 97 -0.14 15.48 9.35
N ASP A 98 0.30 16.11 10.44
CA ASP A 98 1.72 16.34 10.68
C ASP A 98 2.46 15.02 10.92
N TYR A 99 1.84 14.09 11.65
CA TYR A 99 2.38 12.76 11.89
C TYR A 99 2.59 11.99 10.58
N VAL A 100 1.56 11.89 9.74
CA VAL A 100 1.64 11.12 8.48
C VAL A 100 2.64 11.77 7.51
N LEU A 101 2.68 13.10 7.46
CA LEU A 101 3.62 13.85 6.63
C LEU A 101 5.07 13.67 7.10
N ALA A 102 5.33 13.80 8.39
CA ALA A 102 6.66 13.57 8.97
C ALA A 102 7.14 12.15 8.71
N THR A 103 6.24 11.16 8.82
CA THR A 103 6.54 9.75 8.56
C THR A 103 6.88 9.49 7.10
N ALA A 104 6.08 10.01 6.15
CA ALA A 104 6.36 9.91 4.72
C ALA A 104 7.69 10.59 4.36
N THR A 105 7.94 11.80 4.91
CA THR A 105 9.17 12.56 4.69
C THR A 105 10.40 11.82 5.22
N LYS A 106 10.34 11.28 6.45
CA LYS A 106 11.43 10.48 7.05
C LYS A 106 11.77 9.29 6.15
N LYS A 107 10.77 8.58 5.64
CA LYS A 107 10.96 7.44 4.72
C LYS A 107 11.68 7.87 3.44
N ALA A 108 11.23 8.95 2.78
CA ALA A 108 11.87 9.45 1.56
C ALA A 108 13.32 9.87 1.81
N GLN A 109 13.57 10.64 2.86
CA GLN A 109 14.90 11.14 3.21
C GLN A 109 15.86 10.01 3.60
N THR A 110 15.39 8.97 4.29
CA THR A 110 16.23 7.81 4.63
C THR A 110 16.69 7.08 3.38
N ILE A 111 15.78 6.79 2.44
CA ILE A 111 16.16 6.14 1.18
C ILE A 111 17.07 7.06 0.34
N TYR A 112 16.80 8.37 0.32
CA TYR A 112 17.67 9.32 -0.37
C TYR A 112 19.10 9.29 0.14
N ARG A 113 19.30 9.37 1.48
CA ARG A 113 20.64 9.29 2.08
C ARG A 113 21.36 7.98 1.79
N GLN A 114 20.63 6.89 1.60
CA GLN A 114 21.19 5.57 1.27
C GLN A 114 21.60 5.46 -0.20
N GLU A 115 20.89 6.16 -1.10
CA GLU A 115 20.97 5.92 -2.54
C GLU A 115 21.58 7.06 -3.36
N VAL A 116 21.77 8.24 -2.77
CA VAL A 116 22.30 9.43 -3.47
C VAL A 116 23.67 9.18 -4.11
N ASP A 117 24.58 8.50 -3.40
CA ASP A 117 25.95 8.23 -3.86
C ASP A 117 26.15 6.78 -4.33
N ASN A 118 25.08 6.13 -4.83
CA ASN A 118 25.17 4.73 -5.27
C ASN A 118 26.09 4.61 -6.51
N ALA A 119 27.29 4.04 -6.32
CA ALA A 119 28.31 3.95 -7.38
C ALA A 119 27.91 3.08 -8.58
N GLU A 120 27.05 2.08 -8.39
CA GLU A 120 26.63 1.16 -9.45
C GLU A 120 25.46 1.70 -10.27
N LYS A 121 24.47 2.28 -9.58
CA LYS A 121 23.19 2.69 -10.18
C LYS A 121 23.05 4.19 -10.39
N GLY A 122 23.95 4.98 -9.80
CA GLY A 122 23.88 6.44 -9.74
C GLY A 122 22.75 6.96 -8.84
N GLU A 123 22.69 8.29 -8.75
CA GLU A 123 21.68 9.01 -7.98
C GLU A 123 20.26 8.71 -8.52
N PRO A 124 19.27 8.45 -7.63
CA PRO A 124 17.88 8.28 -8.04
C PRO A 124 17.30 9.58 -8.59
N GLY A 125 16.60 9.50 -9.73
CA GLY A 125 15.91 10.64 -10.32
C GLY A 125 14.57 10.97 -9.67
N LEU A 126 13.97 9.99 -8.96
CA LEU A 126 12.74 10.18 -8.19
C LEU A 126 12.66 9.13 -7.07
N ILE A 127 12.31 9.56 -5.86
CA ILE A 127 11.98 8.68 -4.74
C ILE A 127 10.54 8.96 -4.32
N LEU A 128 9.73 7.92 -4.26
CA LEU A 128 8.34 7.96 -3.82
C LEU A 128 8.24 7.25 -2.48
N ALA A 129 7.97 7.99 -1.41
CA ALA A 129 7.55 7.43 -0.13
C ALA A 129 6.05 7.70 0.05
N ALA A 130 5.41 6.94 0.93
CA ALA A 130 4.07 7.27 1.37
C ALA A 130 3.81 6.63 2.72
N ASP A 131 3.00 7.32 3.51
CA ASP A 131 2.49 6.83 4.77
C ASP A 131 0.97 6.91 4.81
N THR A 132 0.32 5.98 5.51
CA THR A 132 -1.15 5.93 5.60
C THR A 132 -1.55 5.60 7.02
N ILE A 133 -2.38 6.45 7.60
CA ILE A 133 -2.95 6.26 8.94
C ILE A 133 -4.48 6.29 8.88
N VAL A 134 -5.12 5.62 9.83
CA VAL A 134 -6.56 5.70 10.05
C VAL A 134 -6.79 6.44 11.36
N VAL A 135 -7.72 7.39 11.34
CA VAL A 135 -8.12 8.16 12.52
C VAL A 135 -9.55 7.79 12.85
N ASP A 136 -9.74 7.28 14.06
CA ASP A 136 -11.07 7.04 14.59
C ASP A 136 -11.71 8.36 15.03
N THR A 137 -12.92 8.60 14.54
CA THR A 137 -13.67 9.83 14.85
C THR A 137 -14.55 9.71 16.09
N ALA A 138 -14.80 8.48 16.59
CA ALA A 138 -15.67 8.26 17.74
C ALA A 138 -14.93 8.39 19.09
N HIS A 139 -13.63 8.06 19.14
CA HIS A 139 -12.85 8.05 20.38
C HIS A 139 -11.74 9.10 20.41
N GLY A 140 -12.10 10.37 20.16
CA GLY A 140 -11.20 11.51 20.37
C GLY A 140 -10.08 11.66 19.33
N GLY A 141 -10.24 11.10 18.13
CA GLY A 141 -9.27 11.30 17.04
C GLY A 141 -8.03 10.41 17.15
N ALA A 142 -8.13 9.24 17.77
CA ALA A 142 -7.00 8.34 17.96
C ALA A 142 -6.44 7.84 16.61
N ILE A 143 -5.11 7.92 16.45
CA ILE A 143 -4.38 7.36 15.31
C ILE A 143 -4.26 5.85 15.49
N LEU A 144 -4.85 5.10 14.56
CA LEU A 144 -4.75 3.66 14.45
C LEU A 144 -3.59 3.29 13.52
N GLU A 145 -2.56 2.67 14.10
CA GLU A 145 -1.42 2.09 13.38
C GLU A 145 -1.74 0.66 12.93
N LYS A 146 -0.76 -0.03 12.32
CA LYS A 146 -0.93 -1.44 11.95
C LYS A 146 -1.17 -2.30 13.19
N PRO A 147 -2.12 -3.25 13.12
CA PRO A 147 -2.37 -4.17 14.23
C PRO A 147 -1.13 -5.05 14.46
N ARG A 148 -0.80 -5.26 15.74
CA ARG A 148 0.39 -6.01 16.19
C ARG A 148 0.12 -7.52 16.34
N SER A 149 -1.16 -7.92 16.34
CA SER A 149 -1.61 -9.30 16.47
C SER A 149 -2.99 -9.48 15.85
N GLU A 150 -3.39 -10.73 15.60
CA GLU A 150 -4.74 -11.06 15.12
C GLU A 150 -5.82 -10.58 16.10
N ALA A 151 -5.63 -10.79 17.40
CA ALA A 151 -6.56 -10.30 18.41
C ALA A 151 -6.71 -8.76 18.38
N HIS A 152 -5.59 -8.04 18.21
CA HIS A 152 -5.62 -6.59 18.05
C HIS A 152 -6.31 -6.18 16.76
N HIS A 153 -6.11 -6.92 15.66
CA HIS A 153 -6.78 -6.66 14.39
C HIS A 153 -8.30 -6.81 14.51
N VAL A 154 -8.78 -7.89 15.14
CA VAL A 154 -10.21 -8.11 15.37
C VAL A 154 -10.80 -7.02 16.27
N ALA A 155 -10.08 -6.60 17.32
CA ALA A 155 -10.51 -5.49 18.18
C ALA A 155 -10.63 -4.18 17.39
N MET A 156 -9.59 -3.82 16.64
CA MET A 156 -9.57 -2.63 15.79
C MET A 156 -10.72 -2.60 14.78
N LEU A 157 -11.05 -3.75 14.16
CA LEU A 157 -12.17 -3.84 13.22
C LEU A 157 -13.54 -3.68 13.91
N LYS A 158 -13.70 -4.18 15.13
CA LYS A 158 -14.92 -3.97 15.94
C LYS A 158 -15.05 -2.50 16.33
N ASP A 159 -13.97 -1.88 16.78
CA ASP A 159 -13.95 -0.46 17.14
C ASP A 159 -14.31 0.41 15.93
N LEU A 160 -13.72 0.15 14.76
CA LEU A 160 -14.04 0.86 13.52
C LEU A 160 -15.50 0.67 13.08
N ARG A 161 -16.07 -0.54 13.27
CA ARG A 161 -17.48 -0.82 12.98
C ARG A 161 -18.40 -0.04 13.91
N ASP A 162 -18.09 -0.06 15.20
CA ASP A 162 -18.93 0.53 16.24
C ASP A 162 -18.84 2.06 16.22
N ALA A 163 -17.70 2.62 15.82
CA ALA A 163 -17.50 4.05 15.56
C ALA A 163 -18.29 4.58 14.34
N GLY A 164 -18.56 3.72 13.35
CA GLY A 164 -19.31 4.04 12.13
C GLY A 164 -18.58 4.91 11.10
N ARG A 165 -17.77 5.89 11.54
CA ARG A 165 -16.98 6.77 10.66
C ARG A 165 -15.50 6.79 11.09
N HIS A 166 -14.63 6.70 10.09
CA HIS A 166 -13.19 6.88 10.24
C HIS A 166 -12.65 7.72 9.09
N VAL A 167 -11.50 8.35 9.31
CA VAL A 167 -10.81 9.14 8.28
C VAL A 167 -9.48 8.48 7.96
N VAL A 168 -9.15 8.37 6.68
CA VAL A 168 -7.87 7.83 6.22
C VAL A 168 -7.03 8.97 5.67
N TYR A 169 -5.84 9.16 6.23
CA TYR A 169 -4.87 10.12 5.71
C TYR A 169 -3.77 9.37 4.98
N THR A 170 -3.36 9.88 3.82
CA THR A 170 -2.16 9.41 3.13
C THR A 170 -1.31 10.62 2.75
N ALA A 171 -0.07 10.64 3.21
CA ALA A 171 0.96 11.57 2.74
C ALA A 171 1.90 10.87 1.76
N ILE A 172 2.42 11.65 0.82
CA ILE A 172 3.36 11.24 -0.23
C ILE A 172 4.56 12.17 -0.15
#